data_AF-A0A3P6S310-F1
#
_entry.id   AF-A0A3P6S310-F1
#
_cell.length_a   1.000
_cell.length_b   1.000
_cell.length_c   1.000
_cell.angle_alpha   90.00
_cell.angle_beta   90.00
_cell.angle_gamma   90.00
#
_symmetry.space_group_name_H-M   'P 1'
#
loop_
_entity.id
_entity.type
_entity.pdbx_description
1 polymer ?
#
loop_
_entity_poly.entity_id
_entity_poly.type
_entity_poly.pdbx_seq_one_letter_code
_entity_poly.pdbx_strand_id
1 'polypeptide(L)'
;MANFKPELIEKPLVNDHFAEDLAMCGPPPPSSFTVTQLIISVLARFYSPKSDKELLYKNPLFYHRLIEAQKFAYAQRTLLGDVNFVKSAKALAENMTTKGYTDWVFERMKNRAQPSEYYGGTTQAQKSDHGTSHVCALDAEGNGVSATSTVNRWFGAVVQSDKLGIVWNDEMDDFSSPGMANGFGFAPSETNFIVPGKKPMSSMSPMLIYDKKTGDVSFSF
;
A
#
# COMPACT_ATOMS: atom_id res chain seq x y z
N MET A 1 -20.96 -8.16 15.65
CA MET A 1 -20.75 -6.73 15.96
C MET A 1 -20.31 -6.48 17.40
N ALA A 2 -21.07 -6.88 18.43
CA ALA A 2 -20.85 -6.43 19.83
C ALA A 2 -19.41 -6.43 20.40
N ASN A 3 -18.53 -7.32 19.94
CA ASN A 3 -17.14 -7.42 20.43
C ASN A 3 -16.11 -6.71 19.53
N PHE A 4 -16.52 -6.14 18.39
CA PHE A 4 -15.63 -5.40 17.48
C PHE A 4 -15.29 -4.03 18.06
N LYS A 5 -14.02 -3.62 17.91
CA LYS A 5 -13.51 -2.28 18.22
C LYS A 5 -12.52 -1.86 17.12
N PRO A 6 -12.45 -0.58 16.75
CA PRO A 6 -11.35 -0.08 15.95
C PRO A 6 -10.02 -0.21 16.72
N GLU A 7 -8.95 -0.48 15.99
CA GLU A 7 -7.59 -0.64 16.52
C GLU A 7 -6.83 0.69 16.37
N LEU A 8 -6.46 1.32 17.49
CA LEU A 8 -5.63 2.51 17.47
C LEU A 8 -4.16 2.12 17.31
N ILE A 9 -3.53 2.57 16.21
CA ILE A 9 -2.13 2.32 15.90
C ILE A 9 -1.35 3.61 16.15
N GLU A 10 -0.91 3.83 17.39
CA GLU A 10 -0.14 5.01 17.82
C GLU A 10 1.21 5.17 17.09
N LYS A 11 1.74 4.08 16.53
CA LYS A 11 3.02 4.05 15.82
C LYS A 11 2.80 3.56 14.39
N PRO A 12 2.54 4.47 13.43
CA PRO A 12 2.45 4.12 12.02
C PRO A 12 3.79 3.63 11.47
N LEU A 13 3.78 3.06 10.27
CA LEU A 13 5.01 2.93 9.49
C LEU A 13 5.45 4.33 9.03
N VAL A 14 6.75 4.60 9.09
CA VAL A 14 7.35 5.89 8.73
C VAL A 14 8.52 5.68 7.77
N ASN A 15 8.67 6.58 6.81
CA ASN A 15 9.81 6.68 5.90
C ASN A 15 10.24 8.15 5.81
N ASP A 16 11.52 8.41 6.08
CA ASP A 16 12.08 9.75 6.29
C ASP A 16 13.29 10.06 5.37
N HIS A 17 13.60 9.16 4.42
CA HIS A 17 14.78 9.25 3.54
C HIS A 17 14.47 9.54 2.07
N PHE A 18 13.21 9.80 1.72
CA PHE A 18 12.80 10.14 0.35
C PHE A 18 12.98 11.63 0.01
N ALA A 19 12.99 12.53 1.00
CA ALA A 19 13.30 13.94 0.84
C ALA A 19 13.93 14.48 2.13
N GLU A 20 14.76 15.53 2.01
CA GLU A 20 15.67 16.02 3.05
C GLU A 20 14.98 16.18 4.42
N ASP A 21 13.99 17.07 4.49
CA ASP A 21 13.30 17.41 5.73
C ASP A 21 11.91 16.78 5.87
N LEU A 22 11.43 16.01 4.89
CA LEU A 22 10.10 15.39 4.95
C LEU A 22 10.14 13.96 5.52
N ALA A 23 9.05 13.57 6.17
CA ALA A 23 8.67 12.18 6.44
C ALA A 23 7.31 11.89 5.80
N MET A 24 7.06 10.62 5.48
CA MET A 24 5.73 10.11 5.14
C MET A 24 5.36 8.99 6.11
N CYS A 25 4.09 8.92 6.51
CA CYS A 25 3.61 7.89 7.41
C CYS A 25 2.23 7.34 7.00
N GLY A 26 1.95 6.12 7.45
CA GLY A 26 0.70 5.40 7.16
C GLY A 26 0.60 4.05 7.89
N PRO A 27 -0.55 3.37 7.77
CA PRO A 27 -0.82 2.17 8.57
C PRO A 27 0.03 0.95 8.14
N PRO A 28 0.34 0.04 9.08
CA PRO A 28 0.96 -1.25 8.77
C PRO A 28 -0.02 -2.22 8.06
N PRO A 29 0.46 -3.39 7.58
CA PRO A 29 -0.41 -4.45 7.09
C PRO A 29 -1.57 -4.74 8.07
N PRO A 30 -2.81 -4.93 7.59
CA PRO A 30 -3.18 -5.30 6.22
C PRO A 30 -3.23 -4.16 5.17
N SER A 31 -2.89 -2.91 5.50
CA SER A 31 -2.71 -1.87 4.48
C SER A 31 -1.55 -2.18 3.53
N SER A 32 -1.68 -1.73 2.28
CA SER A 32 -0.60 -1.77 1.28
C SER A 32 0.32 -0.53 1.31
N PHE A 33 0.22 0.35 2.32
CA PHE A 33 1.03 1.57 2.45
C PHE A 33 2.54 1.32 2.25
N THR A 34 3.08 0.22 2.80
CA THR A 34 4.50 -0.14 2.66
C THR A 34 4.92 -0.39 1.20
N VAL A 35 4.00 -0.82 0.32
CA VAL A 35 4.24 -0.94 -1.13
C VAL A 35 4.33 0.46 -1.77
N THR A 36 3.39 1.35 -1.43
CA THR A 36 3.30 2.72 -1.97
C THR A 36 4.53 3.56 -1.59
N GLN A 37 4.91 3.58 -0.31
CA GLN A 37 6.06 4.37 0.16
C GLN A 37 7.39 3.92 -0.47
N LEU A 38 7.60 2.62 -0.68
CA LEU A 38 8.82 2.10 -1.30
C LEU A 38 8.97 2.59 -2.75
N ILE A 39 7.87 2.61 -3.52
CA ILE A 39 7.85 3.14 -4.89
C ILE A 39 8.29 4.62 -4.90
N ILE A 40 7.78 5.42 -3.97
CA ILE A 40 8.11 6.85 -3.85
C ILE A 40 9.59 7.02 -3.48
N SER A 41 10.10 6.32 -2.46
CA SER A 41 11.51 6.45 -2.05
C SER A 41 12.49 5.97 -3.11
N VAL A 42 12.16 4.93 -3.88
CA VAL A 42 12.99 4.47 -5.00
C VAL A 42 12.98 5.48 -6.15
N LEU A 43 11.84 6.12 -6.44
CA LEU A 43 11.77 7.20 -7.44
C LEU A 43 12.51 8.46 -7.02
N ALA A 44 12.49 8.80 -5.72
CA ALA A 44 13.21 9.95 -5.17
C ALA A 44 14.75 9.86 -5.35
N ARG A 45 15.29 8.65 -5.56
CA ARG A 45 16.70 8.43 -5.92
C ARG A 45 17.08 8.92 -7.31
N PHE A 46 16.09 9.14 -8.18
CA PHE A 46 16.27 9.63 -9.54
C PHE A 46 15.74 11.06 -9.74
N TYR A 47 14.80 11.50 -8.91
CA TYR A 47 13.99 12.69 -9.11
C TYR A 47 13.78 13.49 -7.83
N SER A 48 13.94 14.81 -7.90
CA SER A 48 13.71 15.73 -6.78
C SER A 48 12.27 16.27 -6.83
N PRO A 49 11.68 16.72 -5.70
CA PRO A 49 10.48 17.56 -5.73
C PRO A 49 10.62 18.82 -6.61
N LYS A 50 11.85 19.26 -6.91
CA LYS A 50 12.18 20.37 -7.80
C LYS A 50 12.35 19.97 -9.28
N SER A 51 12.16 18.70 -9.65
CA SER A 51 12.25 18.23 -11.04
C SER A 51 11.06 18.67 -11.88
N ASP A 52 11.32 19.10 -13.12
CA ASP A 52 10.30 19.54 -14.08
C ASP A 52 9.34 18.39 -14.45
N LYS A 53 8.07 18.50 -14.02
CA LYS A 53 7.03 17.49 -14.24
C LYS A 53 6.73 17.29 -15.73
N GLU A 54 6.72 18.36 -16.52
CA GLU A 54 6.40 18.32 -17.95
C GLU A 54 7.51 17.65 -18.78
N LEU A 55 8.77 17.73 -18.33
CA LEU A 55 9.88 16.98 -18.90
C LEU A 55 9.90 15.51 -18.42
N LEU A 56 9.48 15.23 -17.18
CA LEU A 56 9.36 13.85 -16.68
C LEU A 56 8.26 13.06 -17.41
N TYR A 57 7.06 13.64 -17.58
CA TYR A 57 5.95 12.98 -18.28
C TYR A 57 6.19 12.79 -19.79
N LYS A 58 7.20 13.46 -20.37
CA LYS A 58 7.62 13.27 -21.77
C LYS A 58 8.84 12.34 -21.91
N ASN A 59 9.33 11.75 -20.82
CA ASN A 59 10.54 10.93 -20.80
C ASN A 59 10.22 9.43 -20.59
N PRO A 60 10.41 8.55 -21.59
CA PRO A 60 10.20 7.11 -21.45
C PRO A 60 10.99 6.46 -20.30
N LEU A 61 12.15 7.01 -19.91
CA LEU A 61 12.96 6.50 -18.81
C LEU A 61 12.30 6.74 -17.43
N PHE A 62 11.45 7.75 -17.29
CA PHE A 62 10.63 7.96 -16.08
C PHE A 62 9.63 6.81 -15.92
N TYR A 63 8.85 6.50 -16.97
CA TYR A 63 7.91 5.39 -16.95
C TYR A 63 8.59 4.03 -16.75
N HIS A 64 9.75 3.79 -17.39
CA HIS A 64 10.55 2.59 -17.14
C HIS A 64 10.93 2.47 -15.66
N ARG A 65 11.45 3.53 -15.03
CA ARG A 65 11.83 3.52 -13.61
C ARG A 65 10.63 3.35 -12.67
N LEU A 66 9.50 3.99 -12.97
CA LEU A 66 8.24 3.82 -12.25
C LEU A 66 7.77 2.36 -12.30
N ILE A 67 7.76 1.75 -13.48
CA ILE A 67 7.36 0.35 -13.69
C ILE A 67 8.31 -0.62 -12.97
N GLU A 68 9.63 -0.41 -13.04
CA GLU A 68 10.59 -1.28 -12.33
C GLU A 68 10.48 -1.13 -10.80
N ALA A 69 10.31 0.09 -10.27
CA ALA A 69 10.07 0.33 -8.85
C ALA A 69 8.76 -0.33 -8.36
N GLN A 70 7.68 -0.21 -9.16
CA GLN A 70 6.41 -0.91 -8.92
C GLN A 70 6.61 -2.42 -8.88
N LYS A 71 7.32 -3.04 -9.83
CA LYS A 71 7.57 -4.49 -9.82
C LYS A 71 8.28 -4.96 -8.55
N PHE A 72 9.33 -4.27 -8.13
CA PHE A 72 10.06 -4.62 -6.90
C PHE A 72 9.17 -4.52 -5.65
N ALA A 73 8.35 -3.48 -5.53
CA ALA A 73 7.46 -3.30 -4.38
C ALA A 73 6.26 -4.29 -4.39
N TYR A 74 5.61 -4.48 -5.54
CA TYR A 74 4.47 -5.39 -5.67
C TYR A 74 4.85 -6.87 -5.53
N ALA A 75 6.09 -7.25 -5.89
CA ALA A 75 6.63 -8.59 -5.62
C ALA A 75 6.71 -8.92 -4.11
N GLN A 76 6.56 -7.94 -3.21
CA GLN A 76 6.45 -8.19 -1.77
C GLN A 76 4.99 -8.25 -1.28
N ARG A 77 4.01 -7.74 -2.04
CA ARG A 77 2.60 -7.63 -1.56
C ARG A 77 1.98 -8.99 -1.26
N THR A 78 2.34 -10.03 -2.00
CA THR A 78 1.80 -11.39 -1.80
C THR A 78 2.32 -12.06 -0.52
N LEU A 79 3.31 -11.46 0.16
CA LEU A 79 3.92 -11.91 1.41
C LEU A 79 3.41 -11.10 2.63
N LEU A 80 2.62 -10.05 2.41
CA LEU A 80 1.95 -9.28 3.46
C LEU A 80 0.67 -10.00 3.93
N GLY A 81 0.18 -9.61 5.11
CA GLY A 81 -1.04 -10.13 5.73
C GLY A 81 -1.35 -9.36 7.01
N ASP A 82 -2.50 -9.65 7.64
CA ASP A 82 -2.81 -9.12 8.98
C ASP A 82 -1.70 -9.49 9.97
N VAL A 83 -1.05 -8.48 10.56
CA VAL A 83 0.09 -8.63 11.48
C VAL A 83 -0.23 -9.45 12.73
N ASN A 84 -1.51 -9.56 13.11
CA ASN A 84 -1.96 -10.39 14.22
C ASN A 84 -1.91 -11.91 13.90
N PHE A 85 -1.91 -12.26 12.61
CA PHE A 85 -1.90 -13.65 12.13
C PHE A 85 -0.61 -14.00 11.37
N VAL A 86 0.06 -13.02 10.75
CA VAL A 86 1.25 -13.20 9.91
C VAL A 86 2.42 -12.42 10.51
N LYS A 87 3.17 -13.07 11.41
CA LYS A 87 4.29 -12.45 12.14
C LYS A 87 5.37 -11.84 11.23
N SER A 88 5.61 -12.45 10.07
CA SER A 88 6.57 -11.97 9.07
C SER A 88 6.10 -10.70 8.34
N ALA A 89 4.79 -10.46 8.20
CA ALA A 89 4.26 -9.34 7.43
C ALA A 89 4.65 -7.99 8.04
N LYS A 90 4.67 -7.90 9.38
CA LYS A 90 5.12 -6.69 10.08
C LYS A 90 6.61 -6.41 9.82
N ALA A 91 7.47 -7.40 10.07
CA ALA A 91 8.91 -7.26 9.88
C ALA A 91 9.30 -6.98 8.42
N LEU A 92 8.58 -7.55 7.45
CA LEU A 92 8.74 -7.24 6.02
C LEU A 92 8.34 -5.79 5.73
N ALA A 93 7.18 -5.34 6.22
CA ALA A 93 6.69 -3.99 6.00
C ALA A 93 7.57 -2.90 6.66
N GLU A 94 8.15 -3.19 7.82
CA GLU A 94 9.15 -2.33 8.51
C GLU A 94 10.49 -2.34 7.78
N ASN A 95 10.96 -3.49 7.27
CA ASN A 95 12.18 -3.56 6.47
C ASN A 95 12.04 -2.76 5.16
N MET A 96 10.89 -2.87 4.49
CA MET A 96 10.56 -2.13 3.26
C MET A 96 10.50 -0.61 3.45
N THR A 97 10.34 -0.08 4.67
CA THR A 97 10.41 1.38 4.93
C THR A 97 11.83 1.88 5.23
N THR A 98 12.84 1.00 5.23
CA THR A 98 14.23 1.42 5.48
C THR A 98 14.92 1.99 4.24
N LYS A 99 15.86 2.91 4.47
CA LYS A 99 16.80 3.38 3.44
C LYS A 99 17.58 2.23 2.82
N GLY A 100 18.02 1.25 3.61
CA GLY A 100 18.77 0.09 3.13
C GLY A 100 18.01 -0.78 2.12
N TYR A 101 16.71 -0.99 2.33
CA TYR A 101 15.85 -1.68 1.36
C TYR A 101 15.63 -0.85 0.10
N THR A 102 15.49 0.48 0.24
CA THR A 102 15.41 1.41 -0.90
C THR A 102 16.68 1.41 -1.74
N ASP A 103 17.86 1.43 -1.11
CA ASP A 103 19.17 1.31 -1.76
C ASP A 103 19.29 -0.04 -2.50
N TRP A 104 18.94 -1.15 -1.85
CA TRP A 104 18.97 -2.49 -2.43
C TRP A 104 18.06 -2.65 -3.66
N VAL A 105 16.87 -2.04 -3.67
CA VAL A 105 16.01 -2.00 -4.86
C VAL A 105 16.66 -1.16 -5.96
N PHE A 106 17.13 0.05 -5.63
CA PHE A 106 17.74 0.98 -6.58
C PHE A 106 18.96 0.38 -7.31
N GLU A 107 19.85 -0.29 -6.59
CA GLU A 107 21.05 -0.95 -7.14
C GLU A 107 20.70 -2.13 -8.08
N ARG A 108 19.50 -2.71 -7.96
CA ARG A 108 19.02 -3.81 -8.80
C ARG A 108 18.22 -3.33 -10.02
N MET A 109 17.84 -2.06 -10.11
CA MET A 109 17.10 -1.53 -11.26
C MET A 109 17.98 -1.45 -12.50
N LYS A 110 17.62 -2.20 -13.55
CA LYS A 110 18.32 -2.20 -14.84
C LYS A 110 17.59 -1.34 -15.86
N ASN A 111 18.31 -0.84 -16.87
CA ASN A 111 17.73 -0.11 -18.02
C ASN A 111 16.97 -1.03 -19.02
N ARG A 112 16.55 -2.23 -18.60
CA ARG A 112 15.73 -3.18 -19.36
C ARG A 112 14.94 -4.05 -18.39
N ALA A 113 13.63 -4.17 -18.62
CA ALA A 113 12.76 -5.09 -17.86
C ALA A 113 13.34 -6.52 -17.80
N GLN A 114 13.11 -7.19 -16.67
CA GLN A 114 13.59 -8.55 -16.38
C GLN A 114 12.41 -9.53 -16.28
N PRO A 115 12.67 -10.86 -16.26
CA PRO A 115 11.68 -11.87 -15.89
C PRO A 115 11.17 -11.73 -14.44
N SER A 116 10.02 -12.32 -14.15
CA SER A 116 9.34 -12.29 -12.83
C SER A 116 10.25 -12.73 -11.66
N GLU A 117 11.14 -13.68 -11.94
CA GLU A 117 12.04 -14.33 -10.99
C GLU A 117 13.06 -13.35 -10.41
N TYR A 118 13.39 -12.28 -11.16
CA TYR A 118 14.37 -11.28 -10.74
C TYR A 118 13.89 -10.34 -9.63
N TYR A 119 12.57 -10.08 -9.59
CA TYR A 119 11.94 -9.20 -8.59
C TYR A 119 11.51 -9.95 -7.32
N GLY A 120 11.46 -11.29 -7.38
CA GLY A 120 11.06 -12.16 -6.27
C GLY A 120 10.48 -13.51 -6.70
N GLY A 121 10.06 -13.67 -7.97
CA GLY A 121 9.49 -14.92 -8.46
C GLY A 121 8.15 -15.29 -7.83
N THR A 122 7.44 -14.32 -7.26
CA THR A 122 6.14 -14.52 -6.60
C THR A 122 5.06 -14.87 -7.61
N THR A 123 4.84 -16.17 -7.78
CA THR A 123 3.78 -16.76 -8.61
C THR A 123 2.42 -16.75 -7.91
N GLN A 124 2.16 -15.79 -7.01
CA GLN A 124 0.84 -15.63 -6.37
C GLN A 124 0.04 -14.47 -6.99
N ALA A 125 -1.26 -14.69 -7.09
CA ALA A 125 -2.21 -13.73 -7.62
C ALA A 125 -2.50 -12.60 -6.60
N GLN A 126 -2.75 -11.41 -7.13
CA GLN A 126 -3.52 -10.37 -6.46
C GLN A 126 -4.93 -10.34 -7.09
N LYS A 127 -5.98 -10.12 -6.28
CA LYS A 127 -7.31 -9.79 -6.79
C LYS A 127 -7.32 -8.34 -7.28
N SER A 128 -8.25 -8.02 -8.18
CA SER A 128 -8.50 -6.65 -8.62
C SER A 128 -9.58 -6.02 -7.74
N ASP A 129 -9.17 -5.20 -6.79
CA ASP A 129 -10.07 -4.33 -6.04
C ASP A 129 -10.79 -3.32 -6.96
N HIS A 130 -11.97 -2.88 -6.52
CA HIS A 130 -12.83 -1.90 -7.19
C HIS A 130 -13.69 -1.21 -6.13
N GLY A 131 -13.86 0.12 -6.22
CA GLY A 131 -14.68 0.86 -5.28
C GLY A 131 -13.90 1.26 -4.02
N THR A 132 -13.75 2.57 -3.82
CA THR A 132 -13.11 3.20 -2.65
C THR A 132 -13.40 4.70 -2.72
N SER A 133 -13.53 5.35 -1.57
CA SER A 133 -13.48 6.81 -1.45
C SER A 133 -12.30 7.21 -0.57
N HIS A 134 -11.59 8.25 -0.97
CA HIS A 134 -10.53 8.87 -0.18
C HIS A 134 -10.90 10.32 0.12
N VAL A 135 -10.67 10.75 1.36
CA VAL A 135 -10.84 12.13 1.81
C VAL A 135 -9.59 12.56 2.57
N CYS A 136 -9.15 13.78 2.30
CA CYS A 136 -8.08 14.45 3.04
C CYS A 136 -8.58 15.82 3.52
N ALA A 137 -8.07 16.26 4.67
CA ALA A 137 -8.38 17.55 5.27
C ALA A 137 -7.17 18.09 6.04
N LEU A 138 -7.01 19.40 6.00
CA LEU A 138 -6.08 20.18 6.84
C LEU A 138 -6.89 21.34 7.43
N ASP A 139 -6.77 21.59 8.73
CA ASP A 139 -7.38 22.75 9.38
C ASP A 139 -6.37 23.90 9.61
N ALA A 140 -6.85 25.01 10.18
CA ALA A 140 -6.05 26.20 10.45
C ALA A 140 -5.12 26.06 11.68
N GLU A 141 -5.22 24.96 12.44
CA GLU A 141 -4.38 24.63 13.58
C GLU A 141 -3.27 23.62 13.20
N GLY A 142 -3.29 23.12 11.96
CA GLY A 142 -2.31 22.18 11.41
C GLY A 142 -2.72 20.71 11.52
N ASN A 143 -3.93 20.39 11.99
CA ASN A 143 -4.39 19.01 12.10
C ASN A 143 -4.68 18.43 10.72
N GLY A 144 -3.91 17.41 10.31
CA GLY A 144 -4.07 16.70 9.05
C GLY A 144 -4.78 15.36 9.19
N VAL A 145 -5.79 15.10 8.36
CA VAL A 145 -6.49 13.81 8.26
C VAL A 145 -6.35 13.25 6.85
N SER A 146 -5.96 11.97 6.75
CA SER A 146 -5.90 11.20 5.50
C SER A 146 -6.67 9.91 5.71
N ALA A 147 -7.86 9.80 5.10
CA ALA A 147 -8.79 8.72 5.37
C ALA A 147 -9.28 8.06 4.07
N THR A 148 -9.05 6.76 3.95
CA THR A 148 -9.58 5.93 2.86
C THR A 148 -10.63 4.99 3.45
N SER A 149 -11.78 4.89 2.78
CA SER A 149 -12.93 4.10 3.24
C SER A 149 -13.63 3.45 2.05
N THR A 150 -14.18 2.25 2.26
CA THR A 150 -14.88 1.50 1.23
C THR A 150 -15.95 0.56 1.81
N VAL A 151 -16.76 -0.01 0.92
CA VAL A 151 -17.61 -1.18 1.16
C VAL A 151 -17.13 -2.39 0.34
N ASN A 152 -15.85 -2.37 -0.05
CA ASN A 152 -15.27 -3.04 -1.21
C ASN A 152 -16.03 -2.66 -2.50
N ARG A 153 -16.73 -3.60 -3.15
CA ARG A 153 -17.26 -3.43 -4.51
C ARG A 153 -18.39 -2.39 -4.58
N TRP A 154 -18.85 -2.08 -5.80
CA TRP A 154 -20.00 -1.18 -5.99
C TRP A 154 -21.25 -1.75 -5.31
N PHE A 155 -21.78 -1.02 -4.32
CA PHE A 155 -22.84 -1.47 -3.40
C PHE A 155 -22.46 -2.67 -2.51
N GLY A 156 -21.16 -2.95 -2.36
CA GLY A 156 -20.60 -4.03 -1.55
C GLY A 156 -21.20 -5.39 -1.88
N ALA A 157 -21.72 -6.07 -0.86
CA ALA A 157 -22.39 -7.37 -0.99
C ALA A 157 -23.74 -7.31 -1.75
N VAL A 158 -24.18 -6.14 -2.22
CA VAL A 158 -25.51 -5.88 -2.80
C VAL A 158 -26.65 -6.27 -1.83
N VAL A 159 -26.36 -6.20 -0.52
CA VAL A 159 -27.30 -6.41 0.58
C VAL A 159 -27.47 -5.09 1.32
N GLN A 160 -28.71 -4.77 1.69
CA GLN A 160 -29.07 -3.60 2.50
C GLN A 160 -29.85 -4.07 3.74
N SER A 161 -29.73 -3.36 4.86
CA SER A 161 -30.63 -3.54 6.01
C SER A 161 -31.96 -2.83 5.76
N ASP A 162 -33.05 -3.59 5.59
CA ASP A 162 -34.42 -3.06 5.36
C ASP A 162 -34.84 -2.02 6.41
N LYS A 163 -34.37 -2.17 7.65
CA LYS A 163 -34.73 -1.29 8.78
C LYS A 163 -33.83 -0.05 8.91
N LEU A 164 -32.57 -0.13 8.45
CA LEU A 164 -31.55 0.89 8.75
C LEU A 164 -30.97 1.58 7.51
N GLY A 165 -31.27 1.11 6.30
CA GLY A 165 -30.69 1.63 5.05
C GLY A 165 -29.20 1.32 4.85
N ILE A 166 -28.54 0.67 5.82
CA ILE A 166 -27.11 0.35 5.77
C ILE A 166 -26.85 -0.69 4.68
N VAL A 167 -26.01 -0.34 3.70
CA VAL A 167 -25.42 -1.26 2.72
C VAL A 167 -24.27 -2.03 3.38
N TRP A 168 -24.19 -3.34 3.14
CA TRP A 168 -23.16 -4.20 3.70
C TRP A 168 -21.98 -4.36 2.73
N ASN A 169 -20.75 -4.37 3.26
CA ASN A 169 -19.55 -4.59 2.45
C ASN A 169 -19.38 -6.04 1.99
N ASP A 170 -18.59 -6.24 0.94
CA ASP A 170 -18.02 -7.54 0.55
C ASP A 170 -16.49 -7.58 0.71
N GLU A 171 -15.96 -6.93 1.75
CA GLU A 171 -14.52 -6.90 2.09
C GLU A 171 -13.92 -8.30 2.26
N MET A 172 -14.75 -9.30 2.58
CA MET A 172 -14.36 -10.71 2.67
C MET A 172 -13.87 -11.30 1.33
N ASP A 173 -14.18 -10.68 0.18
CA ASP A 173 -13.62 -11.07 -1.11
C ASP A 173 -12.11 -10.75 -1.20
N ASP A 174 -11.56 -9.79 -0.47
CA ASP A 174 -10.13 -9.48 -0.54
C ASP A 174 -9.24 -10.60 0.04
N PHE A 175 -9.83 -11.61 0.71
CA PHE A 175 -9.11 -12.83 1.08
C PHE A 175 -8.74 -13.70 -0.14
N SER A 176 -7.54 -14.28 -0.05
CA SER A 176 -7.11 -15.40 -0.89
C SER A 176 -7.79 -16.70 -0.48
N SER A 177 -8.21 -17.50 -1.46
CA SER A 177 -8.94 -18.75 -1.24
C SER A 177 -8.05 -19.95 -1.61
N PRO A 178 -7.76 -20.89 -0.68
CA PRO A 178 -6.95 -22.07 -0.97
C PRO A 178 -7.45 -22.84 -2.20
N GLY A 179 -6.53 -23.26 -3.06
CA GLY A 179 -6.84 -23.98 -4.30
C GLY A 179 -7.34 -23.12 -5.48
N MET A 180 -7.74 -21.87 -5.26
CA MET A 180 -8.16 -20.98 -6.36
C MET A 180 -6.97 -20.20 -6.94
N ALA A 181 -6.37 -20.74 -7.99
CA ALA A 181 -5.44 -19.99 -8.84
C ALA A 181 -6.18 -18.96 -9.72
N ASN A 182 -5.51 -17.88 -10.13
CA ASN A 182 -6.09 -16.92 -11.07
C ASN A 182 -6.02 -17.41 -12.54
N GLY A 183 -6.56 -16.61 -13.47
CA GLY A 183 -6.56 -16.92 -14.91
C GLY A 183 -5.18 -17.04 -15.59
N PHE A 184 -4.08 -16.76 -14.88
CA PHE A 184 -2.70 -16.97 -15.32
C PHE A 184 -2.02 -18.15 -14.62
N GLY A 185 -2.76 -18.93 -13.82
CA GLY A 185 -2.24 -20.05 -13.03
C GLY A 185 -1.50 -19.65 -11.76
N PHE A 186 -1.48 -18.37 -11.39
CA PHE A 186 -0.83 -17.91 -10.16
C PHE A 186 -1.64 -18.31 -8.92
N ALA A 187 -0.94 -18.86 -7.93
CA ALA A 187 -1.49 -19.40 -6.70
C ALA A 187 -2.14 -18.33 -5.80
N PRO A 188 -3.06 -18.70 -4.89
CA PRO A 188 -3.59 -17.78 -3.90
C PRO A 188 -2.53 -17.46 -2.82
N SER A 189 -2.51 -16.25 -2.26
CA SER A 189 -1.54 -15.85 -1.22
C SER A 189 -1.87 -16.48 0.14
N GLU A 190 -0.99 -17.33 0.66
CA GLU A 190 -1.19 -18.04 1.93
C GLU A 190 -1.26 -17.10 3.14
N THR A 191 -0.42 -16.06 3.14
CA THR A 191 -0.44 -15.01 4.17
C THR A 191 -1.78 -14.25 4.19
N ASN A 192 -2.53 -14.28 3.08
CA ASN A 192 -3.87 -13.71 2.96
C ASN A 192 -4.99 -14.78 2.88
N PHE A 193 -4.80 -16.00 3.38
CA PHE A 193 -5.92 -16.94 3.56
C PHE A 193 -6.91 -16.49 4.64
N ILE A 194 -8.20 -16.77 4.41
CA ILE A 194 -9.30 -16.49 5.35
C ILE A 194 -9.20 -17.30 6.64
N VAL A 195 -9.33 -16.62 7.79
CA VAL A 195 -9.33 -17.21 9.15
C VAL A 195 -10.29 -16.39 10.03
N PRO A 196 -11.06 -16.99 10.96
CA PRO A 196 -11.93 -16.24 11.88
C PRO A 196 -11.18 -15.15 12.66
N GLY A 197 -11.71 -13.93 12.66
CA GLY A 197 -11.14 -12.78 13.36
C GLY A 197 -9.97 -12.08 12.65
N LYS A 198 -9.50 -12.60 11.52
CA LYS A 198 -8.46 -12.00 10.68
C LYS A 198 -9.02 -10.88 9.80
N LYS A 199 -8.22 -9.86 9.52
CA LYS A 199 -8.49 -8.82 8.51
C LYS A 199 -7.93 -9.25 7.13
N PRO A 200 -8.66 -9.04 6.01
CA PRO A 200 -8.12 -9.27 4.66
C PRO A 200 -7.05 -8.23 4.31
N MET A 201 -6.13 -8.56 3.39
CA MET A 201 -5.17 -7.59 2.82
C MET A 201 -5.91 -6.56 1.96
N SER A 202 -5.76 -5.27 2.29
CA SER A 202 -6.39 -4.18 1.54
C SER A 202 -5.38 -3.44 0.66
N SER A 203 -5.83 -2.94 -0.50
CA SER A 203 -5.04 -2.06 -1.38
C SER A 203 -4.99 -0.61 -0.88
N MET A 204 -5.78 -0.26 0.15
CA MET A 204 -5.80 1.09 0.73
C MET A 204 -4.44 1.49 1.32
N SER A 205 -3.93 2.63 0.88
CA SER A 205 -2.68 3.26 1.35
C SER A 205 -2.90 4.73 1.77
N PRO A 206 -3.75 5.03 2.78
CA PRO A 206 -3.84 6.39 3.32
C PRO A 206 -2.47 6.82 3.86
N MET A 207 -2.09 8.06 3.56
CA MET A 207 -0.74 8.60 3.78
C MET A 207 -0.84 10.05 4.24
N LEU A 208 0.02 10.42 5.20
CA LEU A 208 0.36 11.81 5.50
C LEU A 208 1.83 12.04 5.14
N ILE A 209 2.13 13.24 4.64
CA ILE A 209 3.50 13.74 4.47
C ILE A 209 3.64 14.95 5.40
N TYR A 210 4.76 15.07 6.10
CA TYR A 210 4.99 16.17 7.04
C TYR A 210 6.47 16.56 7.12
N ASP A 211 6.74 17.80 7.49
CA ASP A 211 8.10 18.27 7.78
C ASP A 211 8.56 17.80 9.16
N LYS A 212 9.78 17.26 9.24
CA LYS A 212 10.36 16.65 10.45
C LYS A 212 10.87 17.66 11.48
N LYS A 213 10.99 18.94 11.11
CA LYS A 213 11.50 20.03 11.96
C LYS A 213 10.36 20.88 12.51
N THR A 214 9.34 21.19 11.70
CA THR A 214 8.19 21.99 12.14
C THR A 214 6.99 21.13 12.58
N GLY A 215 6.83 19.94 12.01
CA GLY A 215 5.62 19.12 12.16
C GLY A 215 4.52 19.44 11.14
N ASP A 216 4.73 20.43 10.25
CA ASP A 216 3.70 20.88 9.31
C ASP A 216 3.29 19.76 8.35
N VAL A 217 2.00 19.42 8.34
CA VAL A 217 1.43 18.43 7.43
C VAL A 217 1.21 19.04 6.04
N SER A 218 1.62 18.29 5.01
CA SER A 218 1.38 18.63 3.61
C SER A 218 0.75 17.46 2.85
N PHE A 219 -0.20 17.77 1.96
CA PHE A 219 -0.81 16.78 1.08
C PHE A 219 -0.23 16.92 -0.33
N SER A 220 0.27 15.81 -0.89
CA SER A 220 0.39 15.70 -2.34
C SER A 220 -0.96 15.19 -2.87
N PHE A 221 -1.71 16.10 -3.49
CA PHE A 221 -2.82 15.77 -4.37
C PHE A 221 -2.30 15.16 -5.70
#